data_AF-A0A8J4F4Z3-F1
#
_entry.id   AF-A0A8J4F4Z3-F1
#
_cell.length_a   1.000
_cell.length_b   1.000
_cell.length_c   1.000
_cell.angle_alpha   90.00
_cell.angle_beta   90.00
_cell.angle_gamma   90.00
#
_symmetry.space_group_name_H-M   'P 1'
#
loop_
_entity.id
_entity.type
_entity.pdbx_description
1 polymer ?
#
loop_
_entity_poly.entity_id
_entity_poly.type
_entity_poly.pdbx_seq_one_letter_code
_entity_poly.pdbx_strand_id
1 'polypeptide(L)'
;MAFAAALTEKRGPRVGDAASLWNFTPAPGWNREEVQVLRLCLMKYGVGQWLQILGTGLLPGKLIQQLNGQTQRLLGQQSLAAFTGLRVDVDRVRADNEARMDATRKAGLIIYDGPLLTKEMKAELREEAMRKYGLTPEQLIKVDEQLEEVMRTSGEVAATAADGSADGAAVVAGGGSGIGTMTSTQAHAQAVARLDPELGRLTAVSVDELSSEQLVQLLKRLRNRLACLVDRYRDRAALPPRSGPRWEGERDASSILDAAAAFAVGGPGSGRVAPGDGLPVVSR
;
A
#
# COMPACT_ATOMS: atom_id res chain seq x y z
N MET A 1 1.28 -22.19 -45.61
CA MET A 1 1.12 -20.94 -44.85
C MET A 1 -0.17 -21.06 -44.04
N ALA A 2 -0.14 -21.61 -42.82
CA ALA A 2 0.15 -20.88 -41.58
C ALA A 2 -0.81 -19.69 -41.40
N PHE A 3 -1.61 -19.52 -40.35
CA PHE A 3 -1.84 -20.28 -39.12
C PHE A 3 -3.21 -19.82 -38.59
N ALA A 4 -3.90 -20.72 -37.90
CA ALA A 4 -5.16 -20.46 -37.22
C ALA A 4 -5.06 -19.30 -36.21
N ALA A 5 -6.10 -18.48 -36.15
CA ALA A 5 -6.41 -17.63 -35.00
C ALA A 5 -7.92 -17.72 -34.71
N ALA A 6 -8.40 -18.94 -34.50
CA ALA A 6 -9.49 -19.18 -33.57
C ALA A 6 -8.90 -19.12 -32.16
N LEU A 7 -9.77 -18.81 -31.18
CA LEU A 7 -9.52 -18.62 -29.74
C LEU A 7 -9.23 -17.16 -29.38
N THR A 8 -10.01 -16.45 -28.57
CA THR A 8 -11.25 -16.74 -27.83
C THR A 8 -11.55 -15.42 -27.12
N GLU A 9 -12.83 -15.05 -27.11
CA GLU A 9 -13.41 -14.12 -26.13
C GLU A 9 -12.83 -12.70 -26.09
N LYS A 10 -13.47 -11.82 -26.89
CA LYS A 10 -13.79 -10.48 -26.41
C LYS A 10 -14.47 -10.63 -25.05
N ARG A 11 -13.68 -10.57 -23.98
CA ARG A 11 -14.14 -10.70 -22.60
C ARG A 11 -15.16 -9.59 -22.37
N GLY A 12 -16.41 -9.98 -22.19
CA GLY A 12 -17.52 -9.08 -21.90
C GLY A 12 -17.29 -8.29 -20.60
N PRO A 13 -18.03 -7.20 -20.42
CA PRO A 13 -17.75 -6.21 -19.41
C PRO A 13 -18.00 -6.73 -17.99
N ARG A 14 -17.14 -6.31 -17.06
CA ARG A 14 -17.23 -6.62 -15.62
C ARG A 14 -17.85 -5.45 -14.88
N VAL A 15 -18.51 -5.76 -13.76
CA VAL A 15 -19.36 -4.88 -12.96
C VAL A 15 -18.87 -3.42 -12.91
N GLY A 16 -19.59 -2.51 -13.58
CA GLY A 16 -19.39 -1.05 -13.50
C GLY A 16 -19.15 -0.29 -14.82
N ASP A 17 -19.49 -0.88 -15.97
CA ASP A 17 -19.20 -0.40 -17.34
C ASP A 17 -19.95 0.90 -17.76
N ALA A 18 -19.82 1.99 -16.98
CA ALA A 18 -20.22 3.32 -17.43
C ALA A 18 -19.09 3.91 -18.27
N ALA A 19 -19.33 4.12 -19.56
CA ALA A 19 -18.38 4.66 -20.53
C ALA A 19 -17.84 6.08 -20.21
N SER A 20 -18.28 6.72 -19.11
CA SER A 20 -17.70 7.94 -18.55
C SER A 20 -16.58 7.70 -17.51
N LEU A 21 -16.32 6.44 -17.08
CA LEU A 21 -15.33 6.08 -16.04
C LEU A 21 -13.86 6.33 -16.40
N TRP A 22 -13.55 6.81 -17.61
CA TRP A 22 -12.26 6.58 -18.26
C TRP A 22 -11.35 7.81 -18.44
N ASN A 23 -11.71 8.96 -17.86
CA ASN A 23 -11.01 10.23 -18.11
C ASN A 23 -10.16 10.77 -16.94
N PHE A 24 -9.60 9.91 -16.08
CA PHE A 24 -8.55 10.37 -15.15
C PHE A 24 -7.23 9.65 -15.41
N THR A 25 -6.14 10.41 -15.43
CA THR A 25 -4.78 9.87 -15.47
C THR A 25 -4.40 9.43 -14.05
N PRO A 26 -4.17 8.13 -13.78
CA PRO A 26 -3.68 7.67 -12.49
C PRO A 26 -2.40 8.43 -12.12
N ALA A 27 -2.22 8.72 -10.83
CA ALA A 27 -0.94 9.23 -10.37
C ALA A 27 0.16 8.19 -10.65
N PRO A 28 1.42 8.61 -10.87
CA PRO A 28 2.53 7.69 -11.05
C PRO A 28 2.59 6.65 -9.92
N GLY A 29 2.72 5.37 -10.29
CA GLY A 29 2.73 4.27 -9.32
C GLY A 29 1.35 3.79 -8.85
N TRP A 30 0.26 4.19 -9.53
CA TRP A 30 -1.08 3.62 -9.34
C TRP A 30 -1.50 2.79 -10.56
N ASN A 31 -2.05 1.60 -10.31
CA ASN A 31 -2.79 0.86 -11.33
C ASN A 31 -4.30 1.21 -11.26
N ARG A 32 -5.08 0.74 -12.23
CA ARG A 32 -6.50 1.10 -12.33
C ARG A 32 -7.32 0.44 -11.22
N GLU A 33 -6.98 -0.80 -10.87
CA GLU A 33 -7.65 -1.57 -9.83
C GLU A 33 -7.50 -0.87 -8.47
N GLU A 34 -6.29 -0.47 -8.09
CA GLU A 34 -5.98 0.27 -6.86
C GLU A 34 -6.75 1.58 -6.78
N VAL A 35 -6.93 2.28 -7.90
CA VAL A 35 -7.72 3.51 -7.91
C VAL A 35 -9.20 3.21 -7.67
N GLN A 36 -9.73 2.14 -8.27
CA GLN A 36 -11.10 1.71 -8.01
C GLN A 36 -11.30 1.31 -6.54
N VAL A 37 -10.34 0.60 -5.97
CA VAL A 37 -10.31 0.27 -4.53
C VAL A 37 -10.30 1.54 -3.69
N LEU A 38 -9.43 2.50 -4.00
CA LEU A 38 -9.39 3.78 -3.28
C LEU A 38 -10.74 4.51 -3.38
N ARG A 39 -11.37 4.55 -4.56
CA ARG A 39 -12.69 5.15 -4.76
C ARG A 39 -13.73 4.53 -3.83
N LEU A 40 -13.81 3.19 -3.77
CA LEU A 40 -14.74 2.50 -2.87
C LEU A 40 -14.43 2.79 -1.40
N CYS A 41 -13.15 2.78 -1.02
CA CYS A 41 -12.71 3.12 0.33
C CYS A 41 -13.09 4.56 0.73
N LEU A 42 -12.97 5.53 -0.18
CA LEU A 42 -13.39 6.91 0.05
C LEU A 42 -14.90 7.02 0.26
N MET A 43 -15.69 6.27 -0.51
CA MET A 43 -17.15 6.24 -0.40
C MET A 43 -17.61 5.57 0.92
N LYS A 44 -16.93 4.50 1.35
CA LYS A 44 -17.25 3.77 2.59
C LYS A 44 -16.79 4.49 3.85
N TYR A 45 -15.53 4.89 3.92
CA TYR A 45 -14.93 5.42 5.15
C TYR A 45 -14.98 6.95 5.22
N GLY A 46 -14.97 7.60 4.05
CA GLY A 46 -14.98 9.05 3.91
C GLY A 46 -13.63 9.62 3.50
N VAL A 47 -13.66 10.79 2.85
CA VAL A 47 -12.45 11.49 2.42
C VAL A 47 -11.65 11.96 3.64
N GLY A 48 -10.33 11.74 3.68
CA GLY A 48 -9.52 12.14 4.83
C GLY A 48 -9.26 11.02 5.85
N GLN A 49 -10.00 9.90 5.79
CA GLN A 49 -9.86 8.78 6.74
C GLN A 49 -8.72 7.83 6.35
N TRP A 50 -7.53 8.37 6.12
CA TRP A 50 -6.40 7.64 5.51
C TRP A 50 -5.93 6.45 6.34
N LEU A 51 -5.85 6.59 7.66
CA LEU A 51 -5.44 5.50 8.54
C LEU A 51 -6.44 4.35 8.52
N GLN A 52 -7.73 4.64 8.47
CA GLN A 52 -8.78 3.62 8.37
C GLN A 52 -8.71 2.90 7.01
N ILE A 53 -8.53 3.65 5.92
CA ILE A 53 -8.38 3.09 4.57
C ILE A 53 -7.15 2.19 4.47
N LEU A 54 -6.00 2.64 5.00
CA LEU A 54 -4.77 1.83 5.01
C LEU A 54 -4.90 0.59 5.91
N GLY A 55 -5.64 0.71 7.03
CA GLY A 55 -5.92 -0.40 7.94
C GLY A 55 -6.70 -1.55 7.30
N THR A 56 -7.38 -1.33 6.17
CA THR A 56 -8.04 -2.41 5.42
C THR A 56 -7.07 -3.38 4.75
N GLY A 57 -5.80 -2.99 4.56
CA GLY A 57 -4.82 -3.79 3.82
C GLY A 57 -5.02 -3.84 2.30
N LEU A 58 -6.08 -3.21 1.76
CA LEU A 58 -6.42 -3.27 0.32
C LEU A 58 -5.51 -2.45 -0.59
N LEU A 59 -4.72 -1.54 -0.04
CA LEU A 59 -3.79 -0.67 -0.78
C LEU A 59 -2.36 -0.85 -0.24
N PRO A 60 -1.76 -2.05 -0.38
CA PRO A 60 -0.50 -2.37 0.24
C PRO A 60 0.64 -1.50 -0.29
N GLY A 61 1.45 -0.96 0.64
CA GLY A 61 2.59 -0.11 0.30
C GLY A 61 2.25 1.31 -0.14
N LYS A 62 0.96 1.69 -0.23
CA LYS A 62 0.58 3.08 -0.50
C LYS A 62 0.75 3.95 0.75
N LEU A 63 1.29 5.14 0.55
CA LEU A 63 1.48 6.14 1.60
C LEU A 63 0.30 7.13 1.63
N ILE A 64 0.05 7.72 2.80
CA ILE A 64 -1.00 8.74 2.98
C ILE A 64 -0.89 9.88 1.96
N GLN A 65 0.34 10.33 1.65
CA GLN A 65 0.56 11.37 0.63
C GLN A 65 0.11 10.91 -0.77
N GLN A 66 0.31 9.63 -1.12
CA GLN A 66 -0.14 9.07 -2.39
C GLN A 66 -1.67 8.95 -2.44
N LEU A 67 -2.30 8.52 -1.33
CA LEU A 67 -3.76 8.48 -1.20
C LEU A 67 -4.35 9.88 -1.40
N ASN A 68 -3.78 10.89 -0.74
CA ASN A 68 -4.23 12.28 -0.85
C ASN A 68 -4.10 12.78 -2.30
N GLY A 69 -2.93 12.61 -2.92
CA GLY A 69 -2.71 13.06 -4.31
C GLY A 69 -3.62 12.35 -5.32
N GLN A 70 -3.88 11.05 -5.12
CA GLN A 70 -4.81 10.31 -5.97
C GLN A 70 -6.27 10.73 -5.72
N THR A 71 -6.64 11.03 -4.48
CA THR A 71 -7.99 11.54 -4.14
C THR A 71 -8.25 12.90 -4.78
N GLN A 72 -7.26 13.80 -4.78
CA GLN A 72 -7.37 15.09 -5.48
C GLN A 72 -7.64 14.92 -6.98
N ARG A 73 -7.00 13.93 -7.61
CA ARG A 73 -7.25 13.58 -9.01
C ARG A 73 -8.63 12.99 -9.22
N LEU A 74 -9.05 12.06 -8.37
CA LEU A 74 -10.38 11.45 -8.39
C LEU A 74 -11.48 12.50 -8.30
N LEU A 75 -11.36 13.49 -7.40
CA LEU A 75 -12.36 14.56 -7.28
C LEU A 75 -12.17 15.70 -8.30
N GLY A 76 -11.00 15.81 -8.92
CA GLY A 76 -10.70 16.89 -9.87
C GLY A 76 -10.35 18.24 -9.24
N GLN A 77 -9.98 18.26 -7.94
CA GLN A 77 -9.62 19.47 -7.22
C GLN A 77 -8.49 19.23 -6.20
N GLN A 78 -7.68 20.26 -5.94
CA GLN A 78 -6.54 20.16 -5.02
C GLN A 78 -6.96 20.24 -3.55
N SER A 79 -7.91 21.12 -3.22
CA SER A 79 -8.37 21.24 -1.83
C SER A 79 -9.36 20.12 -1.52
N LEU A 80 -9.17 19.41 -0.41
CA LEU A 80 -10.12 18.40 0.09
C LEU A 80 -10.96 18.90 1.27
N ALA A 81 -10.76 20.15 1.71
CA ALA A 81 -11.33 20.65 2.96
C ALA A 81 -12.86 20.54 3.04
N ALA A 82 -13.55 20.71 1.91
CA ALA A 82 -15.01 20.59 1.81
C ALA A 82 -15.51 19.14 1.91
N PHE A 83 -14.63 18.15 1.75
CA PHE A 83 -15.00 16.73 1.73
C PHE A 83 -14.48 15.97 2.95
N THR A 84 -13.55 16.53 3.71
CA THR A 84 -12.93 15.86 4.86
C THR A 84 -13.97 15.33 5.85
N GLY A 85 -13.93 14.01 6.08
CA GLY A 85 -14.81 13.25 6.95
C GLY A 85 -16.13 12.81 6.31
N LEU A 86 -16.41 13.20 5.06
CA LEU A 86 -17.68 12.91 4.39
C LEU A 86 -17.58 11.68 3.49
N ARG A 87 -18.65 10.88 3.49
CA ARG A 87 -18.88 9.76 2.57
C ARG A 87 -19.67 10.29 1.37
N VAL A 88 -18.99 10.57 0.27
CA VAL A 88 -19.57 11.24 -0.90
C VAL A 88 -19.43 10.40 -2.16
N ASP A 89 -20.31 10.64 -3.11
CA ASP A 89 -20.19 10.13 -4.47
C ASP A 89 -19.03 10.82 -5.20
N VAL A 90 -17.89 10.13 -5.24
CA VAL A 90 -16.64 10.61 -5.83
C VAL A 90 -16.81 10.93 -7.33
N ASP A 91 -17.58 10.13 -8.06
CA ASP A 91 -17.74 10.30 -9.50
C ASP A 91 -18.61 11.49 -9.82
N ARG A 92 -19.68 11.70 -9.04
CA ARG A 92 -20.53 12.87 -9.18
C ARG A 92 -19.76 14.16 -8.89
N VAL A 93 -18.91 14.17 -7.86
CA VAL A 93 -18.03 15.32 -7.58
C VAL A 93 -17.09 15.57 -8.77
N ARG A 94 -16.49 14.52 -9.33
CA ARG A 94 -15.60 14.64 -10.48
C ARG A 94 -16.32 15.22 -11.69
N ALA A 95 -17.47 14.68 -12.05
CA ALA A 95 -18.26 15.12 -13.20
C ALA A 95 -18.64 16.60 -13.08
N ASP A 96 -19.11 17.02 -11.90
CA ASP A 96 -19.45 18.41 -11.64
C ASP A 96 -18.21 19.30 -11.73
N ASN A 97 -17.08 18.88 -11.17
CA ASN A 97 -15.82 19.62 -11.24
C ASN A 97 -15.23 19.67 -12.65
N GLU A 98 -15.45 18.67 -13.51
CA GLU A 98 -15.06 18.72 -14.93
C GLU A 98 -15.93 19.70 -15.72
N ALA A 99 -17.23 19.74 -15.45
CA ALA A 99 -18.17 20.65 -16.11
C ALA A 99 -17.98 22.14 -15.74
N ARG A 100 -17.29 22.42 -14.63
CA ARG A 100 -17.01 23.80 -14.18
C ARG A 100 -15.99 24.50 -15.08
N MET A 101 -16.48 25.55 -15.75
CA MET A 101 -15.70 26.45 -16.61
C MET A 101 -15.24 27.71 -15.88
N ASP A 102 -15.82 28.01 -14.72
CA ASP A 102 -15.60 29.21 -13.90
C ASP A 102 -14.47 29.06 -12.88
N ALA A 103 -13.67 27.99 -12.96
CA ALA A 103 -12.72 27.60 -11.94
C ALA A 103 -11.26 27.76 -12.39
N THR A 104 -10.43 28.33 -11.52
CA THR A 104 -8.98 28.37 -11.72
C THR A 104 -8.40 26.97 -11.60
N ARG A 105 -7.55 26.55 -12.56
CA ARG A 105 -6.93 25.22 -12.59
C ARG A 105 -5.41 25.29 -12.52
N LYS A 106 -4.81 24.41 -11.74
CA LYS A 106 -3.36 24.16 -11.71
C LYS A 106 -3.09 22.68 -11.89
N ALA A 107 -2.29 22.33 -12.90
CA ALA A 107 -2.04 20.95 -13.31
C ALA A 107 -3.33 20.14 -13.57
N GLY A 108 -4.33 20.78 -14.20
CA GLY A 108 -5.61 20.16 -14.56
C GLY A 108 -6.62 20.04 -13.41
N LEU A 109 -6.24 20.38 -12.18
CA LEU A 109 -7.11 20.31 -11.00
C LEU A 109 -7.60 21.70 -10.60
N ILE A 110 -8.86 21.80 -10.16
CA ILE A 110 -9.40 23.04 -9.59
C ILE A 110 -8.60 23.41 -8.34
N ILE A 111 -8.19 24.67 -8.25
CA ILE A 111 -7.59 25.24 -7.05
C ILE A 111 -8.54 26.19 -6.36
N TYR A 112 -8.38 26.32 -5.05
CA TYR A 112 -9.04 27.34 -4.28
C TYR A 112 -8.11 28.55 -4.19
N ASP A 113 -8.55 29.67 -4.76
CA ASP A 113 -7.84 30.95 -4.84
C ASP A 113 -8.46 32.03 -3.92
N GLY A 114 -9.43 31.64 -3.10
CA GLY A 114 -10.09 32.52 -2.13
C GLY A 114 -9.30 32.78 -0.84
N PRO A 115 -9.88 33.56 0.09
CA PRO A 115 -9.26 33.86 1.38
C PRO A 115 -9.10 32.59 2.24
N LEU A 116 -8.21 32.65 3.22
CA LEU A 116 -7.95 31.51 4.12
C LEU A 116 -9.25 31.02 4.77
N LEU A 117 -9.59 29.75 4.52
CA LEU A 117 -10.84 29.16 4.99
C LEU A 117 -10.90 29.12 6.53
N THR A 118 -11.86 29.85 7.10
CA THR A 118 -12.17 29.81 8.53
C THR A 118 -12.83 28.48 8.89
N LYS A 119 -13.00 28.21 10.20
CA LYS A 119 -13.68 27.00 10.67
C LYS A 119 -15.15 26.95 10.23
N GLU A 120 -15.82 28.10 10.21
CA GLU A 120 -17.23 28.26 9.82
C GLU A 120 -17.40 28.02 8.32
N MET A 121 -16.59 28.66 7.47
CA MET A 121 -16.61 28.43 6.02
C MET A 121 -16.36 26.96 5.67
N LYS A 122 -15.46 26.27 6.39
CA LYS A 122 -15.25 24.82 6.19
C LYS A 122 -16.45 23.98 6.61
N ALA A 123 -17.21 24.43 7.60
CA ALA A 123 -18.42 23.73 8.02
C ALA A 123 -19.52 23.89 6.97
N GLU A 124 -19.75 25.11 6.47
CA GLU A 124 -20.71 25.40 5.41
C GLU A 124 -20.39 24.63 4.14
N LEU A 125 -19.13 24.67 3.67
CA LEU A 125 -18.71 23.91 2.50
C LEU A 125 -18.90 22.39 2.66
N ARG A 126 -18.70 21.87 3.88
CA ARG A 126 -18.95 20.44 4.17
C ARG A 126 -20.44 20.12 4.16
N GLU A 127 -21.28 21.00 4.70
CA GLU A 127 -22.73 20.81 4.70
C GLU A 127 -23.30 20.85 3.28
N GLU A 128 -22.85 21.80 2.45
CA GLU A 128 -23.20 21.86 1.04
C GLU A 128 -22.74 20.63 0.27
N ALA A 129 -21.50 20.19 0.49
CA ALA A 129 -20.96 18.98 -0.12
C ALA A 129 -21.74 17.73 0.30
N MET A 130 -22.11 17.62 1.59
CA MET A 130 -22.93 16.52 2.09
C MET A 130 -24.32 16.54 1.46
N ARG A 131 -24.97 17.70 1.37
CA ARG A 131 -26.29 17.84 0.76
C ARG A 131 -26.27 17.48 -0.72
N LYS A 132 -25.21 17.85 -1.44
CA LYS A 132 -25.12 17.67 -2.89
C LYS A 132 -24.62 16.29 -3.30
N TYR A 133 -23.66 15.74 -2.56
CA TYR A 133 -22.91 14.54 -2.95
C TYR A 133 -22.93 13.44 -1.90
N GLY A 134 -23.56 13.63 -0.74
CA GLY A 134 -23.67 12.62 0.30
C GLY A 134 -24.33 11.36 -0.24
N LEU A 135 -23.75 10.21 0.12
CA LEU A 135 -24.28 8.91 -0.28
C LEU A 135 -25.52 8.57 0.54
N THR A 136 -26.54 8.05 -0.13
CA THR A 136 -27.72 7.48 0.50
C THR A 136 -27.37 6.15 1.20
N PRO A 137 -28.18 5.69 2.19
CA PRO A 137 -27.95 4.41 2.84
C PRO A 137 -27.88 3.23 1.86
N GLU A 138 -28.72 3.23 0.82
CA GLU A 138 -28.73 2.19 -0.22
C GLU A 138 -27.42 2.18 -1.03
N GLN A 139 -26.91 3.37 -1.40
CA GLN A 139 -25.63 3.47 -2.09
C GLN A 139 -24.46 3.04 -1.20
N LEU A 140 -24.53 3.31 0.11
CA LEU A 140 -23.51 2.84 1.07
C LEU A 140 -23.50 1.32 1.16
N ILE A 141 -24.66 0.67 1.25
CA ILE A 141 -24.76 -0.80 1.24
C ILE A 141 -24.14 -1.37 -0.03
N LYS A 142 -24.46 -0.80 -1.20
CA LYS A 142 -23.88 -1.24 -2.47
C LYS A 142 -22.36 -1.07 -2.51
N VAL A 143 -21.83 0.02 -1.95
CA VAL A 143 -20.38 0.23 -1.84
C VAL A 143 -19.75 -0.80 -0.89
N ASP A 144 -20.43 -1.13 0.21
CA ASP A 144 -19.98 -2.13 1.16
C ASP A 144 -19.91 -3.51 0.51
N GLU A 145 -20.95 -3.94 -0.20
CA GLU A 145 -20.98 -5.19 -0.97
C GLU A 145 -19.84 -5.24 -1.99
N GLN A 146 -19.63 -4.15 -2.73
CA GLN A 146 -18.52 -4.06 -3.70
C GLN A 146 -17.15 -4.16 -3.04
N LEU A 147 -16.98 -3.57 -1.86
CA LEU A 147 -15.71 -3.62 -1.15
C LEU A 147 -15.45 -5.01 -0.55
N GLU A 148 -16.49 -5.66 -0.02
CA GLU A 148 -16.42 -7.04 0.47
C GLU A 148 -16.05 -8.03 -0.64
N GLU A 149 -16.60 -7.85 -1.84
CA GLU A 149 -16.23 -8.62 -3.03
C GLU A 149 -14.74 -8.48 -3.36
N VAL A 150 -14.22 -7.25 -3.32
CA VAL A 150 -12.80 -6.95 -3.53
C VAL A 150 -11.94 -7.59 -2.45
N MET A 151 -12.37 -7.53 -1.18
CA MET A 151 -11.66 -8.14 -0.05
C MET A 151 -11.59 -9.65 -0.20
N ARG A 152 -12.70 -10.31 -0.57
CA ARG A 152 -12.75 -11.76 -0.79
C ARG A 152 -11.82 -12.18 -1.92
N THR A 153 -11.89 -11.48 -3.06
CA THR A 153 -11.02 -11.76 -4.21
C THR A 153 -9.55 -11.57 -3.85
N SER A 154 -9.21 -10.52 -3.09
CA SER A 154 -7.83 -10.26 -2.65
C SER A 154 -7.33 -11.31 -1.65
N GLY A 155 -8.20 -11.81 -0.77
CA GLY A 155 -7.90 -12.88 0.18
C GLY A 155 -7.70 -14.24 -0.49
N GLU A 156 -8.52 -14.58 -1.49
CA GLU A 156 -8.39 -15.83 -2.27
C GLU A 156 -7.08 -15.86 -3.08
N VAL A 157 -6.68 -14.73 -3.69
CA VAL A 157 -5.38 -14.62 -4.37
C VAL A 157 -4.21 -14.78 -3.40
N ALA A 158 -4.32 -14.23 -2.18
CA ALA A 158 -3.30 -14.42 -1.16
C ALA A 158 -3.24 -15.87 -0.63
N ALA A 159 -4.39 -16.54 -0.49
CA ALA A 159 -4.46 -17.94 -0.04
C ALA A 159 -3.93 -18.92 -1.09
N THR A 160 -4.29 -18.74 -2.36
CA THR A 160 -3.77 -19.56 -3.48
C THR A 160 -2.27 -19.38 -3.69
N ALA A 161 -1.73 -18.16 -3.47
CA ALA A 161 -0.28 -17.92 -3.48
C ALA A 161 0.46 -18.60 -2.31
N ALA A 162 -0.22 -18.88 -1.20
CA ALA A 162 0.34 -19.61 -0.06
C ALA A 162 0.30 -21.13 -0.27
N ASP A 163 -0.73 -21.66 -0.94
CA ASP A 163 -0.93 -23.10 -1.17
C ASP A 163 -0.08 -23.65 -2.34
N GLY A 164 0.30 -22.80 -3.29
CA GLY A 164 1.21 -23.15 -4.40
C GLY A 164 2.70 -23.31 -4.01
N SER A 165 3.05 -23.20 -2.73
CA SER A 165 4.46 -23.23 -2.27
C SER A 165 4.90 -24.60 -1.71
N ALA A 166 4.14 -25.66 -1.96
CA ALA A 166 4.43 -27.01 -1.47
C ALA A 166 4.34 -28.09 -2.57
N ASP A 167 4.99 -27.88 -3.72
CA ASP A 167 5.69 -28.98 -4.43
C ASP A 167 6.45 -28.44 -5.64
N GLY A 168 7.68 -28.91 -5.85
CA GLY A 168 8.42 -28.68 -7.09
C GLY A 168 9.86 -28.20 -6.90
N ALA A 169 10.74 -29.11 -6.48
CA ALA A 169 12.16 -28.97 -6.72
C ALA A 169 12.47 -29.00 -8.23
N ALA A 170 13.24 -28.01 -8.68
CA ALA A 170 14.07 -27.97 -9.88
C ALA A 170 13.41 -28.23 -11.26
N VAL A 171 13.12 -27.13 -11.97
CA VAL A 171 13.52 -26.99 -13.39
C VAL A 171 14.06 -25.58 -13.61
N VAL A 172 15.33 -25.51 -14.00
CA VAL A 172 16.00 -24.33 -14.53
C VAL A 172 15.57 -24.18 -15.99
N ALA A 173 14.82 -23.11 -16.32
CA ALA A 173 14.69 -22.62 -17.68
C ALA A 173 14.28 -21.14 -17.66
N GLY A 174 15.07 -20.31 -18.34
CA GLY A 174 14.94 -18.86 -18.36
C GLY A 174 13.81 -18.30 -19.22
N GLY A 175 13.65 -16.97 -19.08
CA GLY A 175 12.65 -16.13 -19.74
C GLY A 175 11.74 -15.53 -18.66
N GLY A 176 11.87 -14.26 -18.26
CA GLY A 176 11.92 -13.06 -19.09
C GLY A 176 10.64 -12.26 -18.80
N SER A 177 10.82 -11.01 -18.38
CA SER A 177 9.80 -9.95 -18.15
C SER A 177 9.08 -9.90 -16.80
N GLY A 178 9.43 -8.87 -16.03
CA GLY A 178 8.66 -8.41 -14.87
C GLY A 178 9.48 -7.68 -13.83
N ILE A 179 10.35 -6.72 -14.22
CA ILE A 179 11.10 -5.90 -13.26
C ILE A 179 10.13 -4.88 -12.62
N GLY A 180 9.39 -5.33 -11.61
CA GLY A 180 8.87 -4.46 -10.57
C GLY A 180 9.96 -4.30 -9.52
N THR A 181 10.61 -3.15 -9.48
CA THR A 181 11.59 -2.84 -8.43
C THR A 181 10.87 -2.86 -7.09
N MET A 182 11.00 -3.95 -6.33
CA MET A 182 10.50 -4.01 -4.96
C MET A 182 11.10 -2.86 -4.16
N THR A 183 10.25 -2.09 -3.50
CA THR A 183 10.71 -1.04 -2.60
C THR A 183 11.55 -1.66 -1.48
N SER A 184 12.61 -0.98 -1.04
CA SER A 184 13.50 -1.47 0.04
C SER A 184 12.73 -1.86 1.31
N THR A 185 11.62 -1.17 1.59
CA THR A 185 10.70 -1.45 2.69
C THR A 185 9.93 -2.76 2.51
N GLN A 186 9.43 -3.07 1.30
CA GLN A 186 8.74 -4.33 1.02
C GLN A 186 9.71 -5.52 1.06
N ALA A 187 10.92 -5.36 0.51
CA ALA A 187 11.96 -6.38 0.57
C ALA A 187 12.37 -6.66 2.02
N HIS A 188 12.49 -5.64 2.87
CA HIS A 188 12.80 -5.80 4.28
C HIS A 188 11.68 -6.49 5.06
N ALA A 189 10.41 -6.12 4.83
CA ALA A 189 9.27 -6.77 5.47
C ALA A 189 9.17 -8.26 5.12
N GLN A 190 9.41 -8.61 3.84
CA GLN A 190 9.45 -10.00 3.41
C GLN A 190 10.66 -10.78 3.96
N ALA A 191 11.84 -10.16 3.99
CA ALA A 191 13.03 -10.78 4.58
C ALA A 191 12.82 -11.09 6.08
N VAL A 192 12.16 -10.17 6.77
CA VAL A 192 11.80 -10.31 8.19
C VAL A 192 10.81 -11.44 8.40
N ALA A 193 9.75 -11.51 7.60
CA ALA A 193 8.76 -12.58 7.70
C ALA A 193 9.36 -13.97 7.39
N ARG A 194 10.39 -14.03 6.55
CA ARG A 194 11.14 -15.26 6.26
C ARG A 194 12.07 -15.68 7.39
N LEU A 195 12.69 -14.71 8.07
CA LEU A 195 13.67 -14.95 9.13
C LEU A 195 13.03 -15.06 10.52
N ASP A 196 11.84 -14.51 10.72
CA ASP A 196 10.95 -14.76 11.86
C ASP A 196 9.58 -15.28 11.37
N PRO A 197 9.48 -16.58 11.00
CA PRO A 197 8.24 -17.17 10.50
C PRO A 197 7.08 -17.06 11.49
N GLU A 198 7.38 -17.09 12.79
CA GLU A 198 6.39 -16.99 13.86
C GLU A 198 5.82 -15.57 13.96
N LEU A 199 6.66 -14.54 13.88
CA LEU A 199 6.14 -13.16 13.78
C LEU A 199 5.32 -12.98 12.51
N GLY A 200 5.77 -13.52 11.38
CA GLY A 200 5.03 -13.51 10.12
C GLY A 200 3.62 -14.10 10.27
N ARG A 201 3.52 -15.30 10.85
CA ARG A 201 2.25 -15.98 11.15
C ARG A 201 1.35 -15.15 12.07
N LEU A 202 1.90 -14.62 13.16
CA LEU A 202 1.13 -13.84 14.14
C LEU A 202 0.62 -12.50 13.56
N THR A 203 1.34 -11.90 12.61
CA THR A 203 0.92 -10.65 11.94
C THR A 203 -0.01 -10.88 10.74
N ALA A 204 -0.16 -12.11 10.28
CA ALA A 204 -1.01 -12.45 9.14
C ALA A 204 -2.49 -12.68 9.55
N VAL A 205 -2.74 -12.89 10.84
CA VAL A 205 -4.06 -13.13 11.42
C VAL A 205 -4.57 -11.83 12.06
N SER A 206 -5.89 -11.58 12.02
CA SER A 206 -6.47 -10.40 12.68
C SER A 206 -6.23 -10.45 14.19
N VAL A 207 -6.02 -9.30 14.83
CA VAL A 207 -5.80 -9.21 16.29
C VAL A 207 -6.98 -9.80 17.06
N ASP A 208 -8.20 -9.67 16.54
CA ASP A 208 -9.43 -10.17 17.15
C ASP A 208 -9.54 -11.71 17.08
N GLU A 209 -8.76 -12.35 16.24
CA GLU A 209 -8.73 -13.80 16.01
C GLU A 209 -7.59 -14.49 16.76
N LEU A 210 -6.68 -13.72 17.36
CA LEU A 210 -5.55 -14.26 18.12
C LEU A 210 -5.99 -14.66 19.54
N SER A 211 -5.56 -15.85 19.97
CA SER A 211 -5.69 -16.24 21.38
C SER A 211 -4.87 -15.32 22.29
N SER A 212 -5.23 -15.26 23.58
CA SER A 212 -4.48 -14.48 24.58
C SER A 212 -2.99 -14.83 24.62
N GLU A 213 -2.65 -16.10 24.43
CA GLU A 213 -1.26 -16.55 24.39
C GLU A 213 -0.52 -16.03 23.15
N GLN A 214 -1.16 -16.12 21.97
CA GLN A 214 -0.61 -15.59 20.72
C GLN A 214 -0.45 -14.07 20.76
N LEU A 215 -1.39 -13.34 21.37
CA LEU A 215 -1.28 -11.91 21.60
C LEU A 215 -0.07 -11.56 22.47
N VAL A 216 0.15 -12.29 23.57
CA VAL A 216 1.33 -12.11 24.42
C VAL A 216 2.62 -12.37 23.64
N GLN A 217 2.65 -13.40 22.79
CA GLN A 217 3.82 -13.70 21.95
C GLN A 217 4.07 -12.61 20.90
N LEU A 218 3.02 -12.12 20.24
CA LEU A 218 3.10 -11.02 19.28
C LEU A 218 3.66 -9.76 19.95
N LEU A 219 3.12 -9.39 21.12
CA LEU A 219 3.59 -8.23 21.87
C LEU A 219 5.05 -8.35 22.31
N LYS A 220 5.47 -9.52 22.80
CA LYS A 220 6.88 -9.78 23.18
C LYS A 220 7.81 -9.59 21.98
N ARG A 221 7.45 -10.16 20.83
CA ARG A 221 8.26 -10.08 19.59
C ARG A 221 8.32 -8.66 19.04
N LEU A 222 7.19 -7.95 18.95
CA LEU A 222 7.14 -6.55 18.51
C LEU A 222 7.95 -5.63 19.43
N ARG A 223 7.85 -5.82 20.75
CA ARG A 223 8.64 -5.07 21.75
C ARG A 223 10.14 -5.30 21.55
N ASN A 224 10.57 -6.55 21.44
CA ASN A 224 11.99 -6.88 21.26
C ASN A 224 12.53 -6.29 19.95
N ARG A 225 11.75 -6.38 18.87
CA ARG A 225 12.08 -5.77 17.58
C ARG A 225 12.21 -4.25 17.65
N LEU A 226 11.28 -3.58 18.34
CA LEU A 226 11.33 -2.13 18.55
C LEU A 226 12.58 -1.74 19.34
N ALA A 227 12.94 -2.50 20.38
CA ALA A 227 14.15 -2.26 21.17
C ALA A 227 15.41 -2.30 20.30
N CYS A 228 15.56 -3.32 19.45
CA CYS A 228 16.69 -3.42 18.52
C CYS A 228 16.73 -2.29 17.49
N LEU A 229 15.58 -1.85 16.97
CA LEU A 229 15.52 -0.71 16.05
C LEU A 229 15.93 0.60 16.73
N VAL A 230 15.52 0.78 18.00
CA VAL A 230 15.93 1.93 18.81
C VAL A 230 17.44 1.92 19.02
N ASP A 231 18.05 0.80 19.38
CA ASP A 231 19.51 0.71 19.54
C ASP A 231 20.22 1.10 18.23
N ARG A 232 19.80 0.54 17.09
CA ARG A 232 20.39 0.89 15.78
C ARG A 232 20.27 2.36 15.42
N TYR A 233 19.13 2.98 15.73
CA TYR A 233 18.95 4.40 15.49
C TYR A 233 19.91 5.22 16.37
N ARG A 234 20.06 4.83 17.64
CA ARG A 234 20.98 5.50 18.57
C ARG A 234 22.43 5.34 18.13
N ASP A 235 22.83 4.16 17.70
CA ASP A 235 24.18 3.91 17.15
C ASP A 235 24.46 4.80 15.93
N ARG A 236 23.50 4.87 14.98
CA ARG A 236 23.62 5.76 13.80
C ARG A 236 23.67 7.25 14.15
N ALA A 237 23.00 7.64 15.23
CA ALA A 237 22.96 9.01 15.73
C ALA A 237 24.08 9.31 16.74
N ALA A 238 25.00 8.37 17.00
CA ALA A 238 26.04 8.46 18.03
C ALA A 238 25.51 8.84 19.42
N LEU A 239 24.29 8.38 19.74
CA LEU A 239 23.65 8.59 21.04
C LEU A 239 24.08 7.51 22.03
N PRO A 240 24.10 7.81 23.35
CA PRO A 240 24.43 6.82 24.37
C PRO A 240 23.45 5.64 24.33
N PRO A 241 23.89 4.42 24.70
CA PRO A 241 23.06 3.23 24.67
C PRO A 241 21.82 3.39 25.57
N ARG A 242 20.77 2.62 25.27
CA ARG A 242 19.52 2.65 26.04
C ARG A 242 19.79 2.28 27.51
N SER A 243 19.28 3.08 28.44
CA SER A 243 19.40 2.90 29.89
C SER A 243 18.32 1.99 30.51
N GLY A 244 17.71 1.09 29.72
CA GLY A 244 16.57 0.27 30.13
C GLY A 244 16.88 -1.23 30.21
N PRO A 245 16.00 -2.04 30.82
CA PRO A 245 16.17 -3.48 30.90
C PRO A 245 16.22 -4.10 29.50
N ARG A 246 17.18 -5.01 29.31
CA ARG A 246 17.26 -5.90 28.14
C ARG A 246 16.33 -7.07 28.39
N TRP A 247 15.46 -7.36 27.44
CA TRP A 247 14.45 -8.41 27.60
C TRP A 247 14.93 -9.75 27.04
N GLU A 248 14.39 -10.84 27.56
CA GLU A 248 14.63 -12.18 27.02
C GLU A 248 14.18 -12.25 25.54
N GLY A 249 15.03 -12.84 24.69
CA GLY A 249 14.84 -12.91 23.24
C GLY A 249 15.24 -11.64 22.46
N GLU A 250 15.77 -10.60 23.11
CA GLU A 250 16.23 -9.38 22.42
C GLU A 250 17.47 -9.62 21.56
N ARG A 251 18.36 -10.55 21.97
CA ARG A 251 19.52 -10.95 21.15
C ARG A 251 19.10 -11.66 19.88
N ASP A 252 18.17 -12.60 19.99
CA ASP A 252 17.65 -13.35 18.83
C ASP A 252 16.94 -12.41 17.84
N ALA A 253 16.16 -11.46 18.36
CA ALA A 253 15.53 -10.42 17.55
C ALA A 253 16.56 -9.53 16.83
N SER A 254 17.68 -9.21 17.49
CA SER A 254 18.79 -8.47 16.87
C SER A 254 19.42 -9.27 15.73
N SER A 255 19.73 -10.56 15.95
CA SER A 255 20.33 -11.42 14.93
C SER A 255 19.43 -11.59 13.71
N ILE A 256 18.12 -11.74 13.91
CA ILE A 256 17.13 -11.79 12.83
C ILE A 256 17.11 -10.48 12.03
N LEU A 257 17.16 -9.34 12.72
CA LEU A 257 17.21 -8.03 12.07
C LEU A 257 18.53 -7.80 11.31
N ASP A 258 19.64 -8.35 11.79
CA ASP A 258 20.96 -8.27 11.12
C ASP A 258 20.93 -9.10 9.84
N ALA A 259 20.43 -10.33 9.92
CA ALA A 259 20.23 -11.20 8.76
C ALA A 259 19.26 -10.58 7.73
N ALA A 260 18.17 -9.94 8.18
CA ALA A 260 17.22 -9.27 7.28
C ALA A 260 17.82 -8.04 6.60
N ALA A 261 18.69 -7.30 7.29
CA ALA A 261 19.40 -6.17 6.71
C ALA A 261 20.46 -6.63 5.69
N ALA A 262 21.19 -7.71 5.98
CA ALA A 262 22.15 -8.31 5.06
C ALA A 262 21.46 -8.81 3.77
N PHE A 263 20.29 -9.46 3.90
CA PHE A 263 19.50 -9.90 2.75
C PHE A 263 19.00 -8.73 1.88
N ALA A 264 18.62 -7.62 2.50
CA ALA A 264 18.19 -6.43 1.77
C ALA A 264 19.33 -5.73 1.00
N VAL A 265 20.59 -5.91 1.43
CA VAL A 265 21.78 -5.32 0.80
C VAL A 265 22.43 -6.28 -0.21
N GLY A 266 22.32 -7.59 0.01
CA GLY A 266 22.84 -8.64 -0.85
C GLY A 266 21.73 -9.39 -1.59
N GLY A 267 21.24 -8.84 -2.71
CA GLY A 267 20.46 -9.62 -3.67
C GLY A 267 21.28 -10.77 -4.25
N PRO A 268 20.67 -11.90 -4.66
CA PRO A 268 21.36 -13.01 -5.30
C PRO A 268 21.89 -12.53 -6.66
N GLY A 269 23.18 -12.18 -6.72
CA GLY A 269 23.81 -11.63 -7.91
C GLY A 269 25.04 -10.77 -7.66
N SER A 270 25.31 -10.32 -6.43
CA SER A 270 26.58 -9.67 -6.10
C SER A 270 27.64 -10.71 -5.74
N GLY A 271 28.15 -11.39 -6.76
CA GLY A 271 29.47 -12.03 -6.66
C GLY A 271 30.50 -10.93 -6.42
N ARG A 272 30.90 -10.72 -5.15
CA ARG A 272 32.16 -10.04 -4.87
C ARG A 272 33.26 -10.91 -5.45
N VAL A 273 33.79 -10.49 -6.59
CA VAL A 273 35.11 -10.90 -7.05
C VAL A 273 36.07 -10.53 -5.92
N ALA A 274 36.67 -11.54 -5.30
CA ALA A 274 37.75 -11.34 -4.35
C ALA A 274 38.89 -10.58 -5.06
N PRO A 275 39.50 -9.55 -4.45
CA PRO A 275 40.72 -9.00 -4.99
C PRO A 275 41.79 -10.11 -4.93
N GLY A 276 42.20 -10.58 -6.11
CA GLY A 276 43.20 -11.62 -6.25
C GLY A 276 44.50 -11.24 -5.55
N ASP A 277 45.01 -12.22 -4.81
CA ASP A 277 46.32 -12.21 -4.20
C ASP A 277 47.39 -11.76 -5.21
N GLY A 278 48.24 -10.84 -4.73
CA GLY A 278 49.38 -10.34 -5.49
C GLY A 278 50.31 -11.48 -5.89
N LEU A 279 50.67 -11.50 -7.17
CA LEU A 279 51.83 -12.23 -7.64
C LEU A 279 53.03 -11.27 -7.80
N PRO A 280 54.25 -11.76 -7.52
CA PRO A 280 55.40 -10.92 -7.22
C PRO A 280 56.04 -10.35 -8.48
N VAL A 281 56.57 -9.14 -8.32
CA VAL A 281 57.51 -8.50 -9.25
C VAL A 281 58.74 -9.40 -9.39
N VAL A 282 59.00 -9.88 -10.61
CA VAL A 282 60.30 -10.41 -11.01
C VAL A 282 60.88 -9.46 -12.04
N SER A 283 61.98 -8.82 -11.65
CA SER A 283 62.83 -7.98 -12.47
C SER A 283 63.44 -8.76 -13.64
N ARG A 284 63.53 -8.10 -14.80
CA ARG A 284 64.71 -8.05 -15.66
C ARG A 284 64.59 -6.90 -16.64
#